data_AF-A0A2S7P3X4-F1
#
_entry.id   AF-A0A2S7P3X4-F1
#
_cell.length_a   1.000
_cell.length_b   1.000
_cell.length_c   1.000
_cell.angle_alpha   90.00
_cell.angle_beta   90.00
_cell.angle_gamma   90.00
#
_symmetry.space_group_name_H-M   'P 1'
#
loop_
_entity.id
_entity.type
_entity.pdbx_description
1 polymer ?
#
loop_
_entity_poly.entity_id
_entity_poly.type
_entity_poly.pdbx_seq_one_letter_code
_entity_poly.pdbx_strand_id
1 'polypeptide(L)'
;MSTREASHAGSWYTSRSSTLSAELDDWLDQVPPAIDGKELPVPGARIIIAPHAGYSYSGPAAAWAYKSLDLSKAKRIFLLGPSHAWYLSKCALSTHAKYATPLGDLIIDQTTVKELADTNEFLTMSPEADETEHSLEMHLPYIYKRLSQQFSSPSEFPKLVPILVGSTKPDTEKKYGALLAKYLADESSVFVVSSDFCHWGLRFQYTYYLPASPSAEASGYSLQRRDKSPTQPQICESIGRLDKQAMDAIEGGKHKDFLNNLKETGNTVCGRHPIGVVMAAIETLKEDKVIDGEEKGRFKFVRYERSSEVIRVDDSSVSYASAYAVL
;
A
#
# COMPACT_ATOMS: atom_id res chain seq x y z
N MET A 1 -4.78 15.92 24.16
CA MET A 1 -4.71 15.32 22.80
C MET A 1 -4.17 13.91 22.94
N SER A 2 -4.87 12.90 22.45
CA SER A 2 -4.50 11.49 22.61
C SER A 2 -3.44 11.05 21.60
N THR A 3 -2.65 10.04 21.98
CA THR A 3 -1.71 9.33 21.10
C THR A 3 -2.25 7.93 20.88
N ARG A 4 -2.17 7.42 19.65
CA ARG A 4 -2.42 6.01 19.33
C ARG A 4 -1.15 5.24 19.63
N GLU A 5 -1.23 4.18 20.43
CA GLU A 5 -0.07 3.37 20.76
C GLU A 5 0.48 2.60 19.55
N ALA A 6 1.76 2.23 19.62
CA ALA A 6 2.42 1.34 18.67
C ALA A 6 2.06 -0.12 19.01
N SER A 7 0.78 -0.48 18.88
CA SER A 7 0.18 -1.71 19.40
C SER A 7 0.75 -3.01 18.80
N HIS A 8 1.37 -2.94 17.62
CA HIS A 8 1.97 -4.09 16.93
C HIS A 8 3.50 -4.17 17.09
N ALA A 9 4.12 -3.20 17.79
CA ALA A 9 5.53 -3.23 18.12
C ALA A 9 5.87 -4.43 19.03
N GLY A 10 6.97 -5.11 18.73
CA GLY A 10 7.43 -6.31 19.44
C GLY A 10 6.87 -7.62 18.90
N SER A 11 5.95 -7.57 17.93
CA SER A 11 5.41 -8.76 17.25
C SER A 11 5.55 -8.67 15.73
N TRP A 12 5.06 -7.59 15.12
CA TRP A 12 5.14 -7.39 13.66
C TRP A 12 6.44 -6.72 13.23
N TYR A 13 7.03 -5.91 14.11
CA TYR A 13 8.31 -5.23 13.93
C TYR A 13 8.98 -5.04 15.30
N THR A 14 10.28 -4.78 15.33
CA THR A 14 11.04 -4.66 16.57
C THR A 14 10.59 -3.46 17.42
N SER A 15 10.28 -3.66 18.71
CA SER A 15 9.90 -2.57 19.63
C SER A 15 11.08 -1.77 20.18
N ARG A 16 12.33 -2.28 20.03
CA ARG A 16 13.53 -1.57 20.47
C ARG A 16 13.96 -0.55 19.41
N SER A 17 13.90 0.73 19.78
CA SER A 17 14.20 1.87 18.91
C SER A 17 15.50 1.74 18.11
N SER A 18 16.63 1.43 18.77
CA SER A 18 17.93 1.31 18.12
C SER A 18 18.01 0.14 17.13
N THR A 19 17.40 -1.00 17.47
CA THR A 19 17.34 -2.16 16.57
C THR A 19 16.46 -1.86 15.36
N LEU A 20 15.26 -1.32 15.57
CA LEU A 20 14.34 -0.97 14.50
C LEU A 20 14.95 0.06 13.54
N SER A 21 15.62 1.08 14.07
CA SER A 21 16.29 2.10 13.24
C SER A 21 17.38 1.49 12.36
N ALA A 22 18.18 0.56 12.91
CA ALA A 22 19.24 -0.12 12.17
C ALA A 22 18.72 -1.10 11.12
N GLU A 23 17.64 -1.85 11.41
CA GLU A 23 16.96 -2.72 10.44
C GLU A 23 16.45 -1.90 9.25
N LEU A 24 15.82 -0.75 9.52
CA LEU A 24 15.33 0.14 8.48
C LEU A 24 16.47 0.77 7.67
N ASP A 25 17.57 1.21 8.30
CA ASP A 25 18.76 1.71 7.59
C ASP A 25 19.33 0.63 6.65
N ASP A 26 19.53 -0.59 7.15
CA ASP A 26 20.09 -1.69 6.36
C ASP A 26 19.25 -1.98 5.11
N TRP A 27 17.92 -2.08 5.24
CA TRP A 27 17.06 -2.29 4.09
C TRP A 27 17.04 -1.09 3.13
N LEU A 28 17.06 0.14 3.64
CA LEU A 28 17.12 1.36 2.83
C LEU A 28 18.45 1.52 2.08
N ASP A 29 19.55 1.01 2.64
CA ASP A 29 20.90 1.06 2.07
C ASP A 29 21.12 -0.06 1.04
N GLN A 30 20.42 -1.18 1.15
CA GLN A 30 20.42 -2.25 0.14
C GLN A 30 19.71 -1.87 -1.16
N VAL A 31 18.86 -0.85 -1.16
CA VAL A 31 18.24 -0.33 -2.40
C VAL A 31 19.30 0.43 -3.20
N PRO A 32 19.52 0.10 -4.48
CA PRO A 32 20.52 0.79 -5.30
C PRO A 32 20.21 2.29 -5.41
N PRO A 33 21.24 3.15 -5.61
CA PRO A 33 21.04 4.60 -5.71
C PRO A 33 20.23 5.02 -6.95
N ALA A 34 20.06 4.12 -7.92
CA ALA A 34 19.19 4.31 -9.08
C ALA A 34 18.47 3.01 -9.46
N ILE A 35 17.24 3.14 -9.97
CA ILE A 35 16.41 2.04 -10.48
C ILE A 35 15.98 2.40 -11.90
N ASP A 36 16.16 1.48 -12.85
CA ASP A 36 15.86 1.69 -14.28
C ASP A 36 16.43 2.99 -14.86
N GLY A 37 17.66 3.34 -14.44
CA GLY A 37 18.37 4.54 -14.88
C GLY A 37 17.89 5.85 -14.25
N LYS A 38 17.01 5.80 -13.23
CA LYS A 38 16.55 6.97 -12.47
C LYS A 38 17.17 7.00 -11.08
N GLU A 39 17.79 8.11 -10.72
CA GLU A 39 18.32 8.33 -9.37
C GLU A 39 17.19 8.36 -8.33
N LEU A 40 17.52 7.92 -7.11
CA LEU A 40 16.63 7.91 -5.96
C LEU A 40 16.98 9.03 -4.97
N PRO A 41 15.98 9.71 -4.39
CA PRO A 41 14.54 9.55 -4.65
C PRO A 41 14.16 10.03 -6.05
N VAL A 42 13.12 9.44 -6.63
CA VAL A 42 12.67 9.78 -7.99
C VAL A 42 12.02 11.16 -7.94
N PRO A 43 12.53 12.19 -8.66
CA PRO A 43 12.01 13.55 -8.55
C PRO A 43 10.51 13.62 -8.86
N GLY A 44 9.74 14.19 -7.93
CA GLY A 44 8.28 14.31 -8.04
C GLY A 44 7.50 13.03 -7.82
N ALA A 45 8.14 11.92 -7.39
CA ALA A 45 7.42 10.72 -6.96
C ALA A 45 6.73 10.98 -5.61
N ARG A 46 5.46 11.36 -5.68
CA ARG A 46 4.64 11.76 -4.51
C ARG A 46 3.67 10.67 -4.06
N ILE A 47 3.57 9.56 -4.78
CA ILE A 47 2.70 8.43 -4.43
C ILE A 47 3.55 7.17 -4.39
N ILE A 48 3.37 6.34 -3.36
CA ILE A 48 3.95 5.00 -3.31
C ILE A 48 2.90 3.94 -2.96
N ILE A 49 3.11 2.73 -3.47
CA ILE A 49 2.49 1.50 -2.96
C ILE A 49 3.57 0.73 -2.23
N ALA A 50 3.30 0.32 -0.99
CA ALA A 50 4.24 -0.47 -0.18
C ALA A 50 3.48 -1.54 0.63
N PRO A 51 4.14 -2.68 0.93
CA PRO A 51 3.54 -3.79 1.68
C PRO A 51 3.39 -3.48 3.17
N HIS A 52 2.54 -4.24 3.85
CA HIS A 52 2.23 -4.12 5.28
C HIS A 52 2.20 -5.46 6.03
N ALA A 53 2.87 -6.50 5.54
CA ALA A 53 3.19 -7.64 6.39
C ALA A 53 4.22 -7.29 7.48
N GLY A 54 4.49 -8.24 8.38
CA GLY A 54 5.56 -8.08 9.37
C GLY A 54 6.93 -7.87 8.74
N TYR A 55 7.76 -7.04 9.37
CA TYR A 55 8.99 -6.49 8.78
C TYR A 55 10.02 -7.56 8.40
N SER A 56 10.07 -8.68 9.13
CA SER A 56 10.93 -9.81 8.78
C SER A 56 10.65 -10.40 7.39
N TYR A 57 9.46 -10.14 6.82
CA TYR A 57 9.07 -10.60 5.49
C TYR A 57 9.07 -9.46 4.47
N SER A 58 8.30 -8.40 4.73
CA SER A 58 8.04 -7.33 3.75
C SER A 58 8.89 -6.08 3.94
N GLY A 59 9.63 -5.98 5.05
CA GLY A 59 10.49 -4.85 5.39
C GLY A 59 11.47 -4.51 4.25
N PRO A 60 12.27 -5.46 3.76
CA PRO A 60 13.17 -5.24 2.62
C PRO A 60 12.46 -4.76 1.36
N ALA A 61 11.31 -5.37 1.02
CA ALA A 61 10.54 -4.98 -0.16
C ALA A 61 10.02 -3.53 -0.04
N ALA A 62 9.49 -3.13 1.13
CA ALA A 62 8.98 -1.78 1.38
C ALA A 62 10.05 -0.69 1.21
N ALA A 63 11.33 -0.98 1.49
CA ALA A 63 12.43 -0.03 1.31
C ALA A 63 12.46 0.57 -0.10
N TRP A 64 12.15 -0.23 -1.12
CA TRP A 64 12.18 0.19 -2.52
C TRP A 64 11.16 1.30 -2.82
N ALA A 65 9.96 1.21 -2.26
CA ALA A 65 8.95 2.26 -2.34
C ALA A 65 9.42 3.52 -1.60
N TYR A 66 9.88 3.37 -0.35
CA TYR A 66 10.29 4.51 0.48
C TYR A 66 11.56 5.24 -0.01
N LYS A 67 12.47 4.54 -0.69
CA LYS A 67 13.62 5.14 -1.37
C LYS A 67 13.22 5.86 -2.65
N SER A 68 12.17 5.40 -3.34
CA SER A 68 11.63 6.09 -4.51
C SER A 68 10.89 7.38 -4.16
N LEU A 69 10.30 7.48 -2.95
CA LEU A 69 9.50 8.61 -2.51
C LEU A 69 10.32 9.91 -2.35
N ASP A 70 9.90 10.96 -3.06
CA ASP A 70 10.46 12.31 -2.95
C ASP A 70 9.73 13.12 -1.87
N LEU A 71 10.46 13.43 -0.80
CA LEU A 71 9.97 14.18 0.36
C LEU A 71 10.43 15.65 0.38
N SER A 72 11.15 16.10 -0.64
CA SER A 72 11.80 17.44 -0.65
C SER A 72 10.83 18.60 -0.47
N LYS A 73 9.58 18.45 -0.94
CA LYS A 73 8.49 19.43 -0.80
C LYS A 73 7.41 19.04 0.20
N ALA A 74 7.52 17.87 0.82
CA ALA A 74 6.44 17.30 1.62
C ALA A 74 6.12 18.19 2.83
N LYS A 75 4.82 18.40 3.06
CA LYS A 75 4.25 19.03 4.26
C LYS A 75 3.14 18.18 4.87
N ARG A 76 2.58 17.25 4.09
CA ARG A 76 1.51 16.35 4.50
C ARG A 76 1.69 14.97 3.89
N ILE A 77 1.46 13.93 4.68
CA ILE A 77 1.50 12.52 4.26
C ILE A 77 0.12 11.92 4.45
N PHE A 78 -0.57 11.61 3.36
CA PHE A 78 -1.76 10.77 3.39
C PHE A 78 -1.33 9.31 3.46
N LEU A 79 -1.86 8.58 4.43
CA LEU A 79 -1.60 7.16 4.59
C LEU A 79 -2.92 6.42 4.47
N LEU A 80 -3.10 5.70 3.38
CA LEU A 80 -4.31 4.93 3.08
C LEU A 80 -4.01 3.45 3.27
N GLY A 81 -4.76 2.79 4.16
CA GLY A 81 -4.62 1.35 4.38
C GLY A 81 -5.95 0.63 4.43
N PRO A 82 -6.00 -0.66 4.01
CA PRO A 82 -7.22 -1.44 4.07
C PRO A 82 -7.59 -1.79 5.51
N SER A 83 -8.87 -2.02 5.78
CA SER A 83 -9.34 -2.54 7.07
C SER A 83 -9.39 -4.06 7.07
N HIS A 84 -8.70 -4.69 8.02
CA HIS A 84 -8.70 -6.12 8.29
C HIS A 84 -9.55 -6.47 9.51
N ALA A 85 -9.51 -5.62 10.54
CA ALA A 85 -10.13 -5.91 11.83
C ALA A 85 -11.57 -5.38 11.94
N TRP A 86 -11.89 -4.31 11.22
CA TRP A 86 -13.19 -3.65 11.29
C TRP A 86 -13.90 -3.69 9.94
N TYR A 87 -15.06 -4.33 9.87
CA TYR A 87 -15.87 -4.29 8.65
C TYR A 87 -16.54 -2.92 8.48
N LEU A 88 -16.19 -2.23 7.40
CA LEU A 88 -16.81 -0.98 6.97
C LEU A 88 -16.85 -0.90 5.44
N SER A 89 -17.83 -0.20 4.88
CA SER A 89 -18.00 0.03 3.43
C SER A 89 -17.59 1.44 2.97
N LYS A 90 -17.03 2.22 3.90
CA LYS A 90 -16.61 3.62 3.76
C LYS A 90 -15.14 3.77 4.14
N CYS A 91 -14.61 4.98 4.06
CA CYS A 91 -13.35 5.34 4.70
C CYS A 91 -13.59 5.87 6.12
N ALA A 92 -12.62 5.69 7.02
CA ALA A 92 -12.66 6.19 8.38
C ALA A 92 -11.39 6.98 8.74
N LEU A 93 -11.54 7.93 9.65
CA LEU A 93 -10.48 8.83 10.12
C LEU A 93 -10.18 8.59 11.60
N SER A 94 -8.93 8.85 11.98
CA SER A 94 -8.49 8.74 13.38
C SER A 94 -9.04 9.87 14.25
N THR A 95 -9.25 9.56 15.53
CA THR A 95 -9.55 10.56 16.59
C THR A 95 -8.31 10.98 17.38
N HIS A 96 -7.17 10.33 17.16
CA HIS A 96 -5.93 10.67 17.85
C HIS A 96 -5.29 11.92 17.25
N ALA A 97 -4.43 12.56 18.04
CA ALA A 97 -3.62 13.69 17.59
C ALA A 97 -2.22 13.26 17.11
N LYS A 98 -1.80 12.06 17.50
CA LYS A 98 -0.49 11.50 17.16
C LYS A 98 -0.59 9.99 17.03
N TYR A 99 0.28 9.42 16.21
CA TYR A 99 0.56 7.98 16.20
C TYR A 99 1.98 7.74 16.72
N ALA A 100 2.12 6.90 17.73
CA ALA A 100 3.42 6.53 18.29
C ALA A 100 4.15 5.52 17.39
N THR A 101 5.48 5.58 17.42
CA THR A 101 6.37 4.52 16.92
C THR A 101 7.51 4.35 17.92
N PRO A 102 8.27 3.22 17.88
CA PRO A 102 9.48 3.09 18.69
C PRO A 102 10.57 4.14 18.37
N LEU A 103 10.50 4.82 17.23
CA LEU A 103 11.45 5.87 16.85
C LEU A 103 11.00 7.27 17.34
N GLY A 104 9.69 7.45 17.55
CA GLY A 104 9.06 8.69 18.01
C GLY A 104 7.66 8.87 17.43
N ASP A 105 6.97 9.92 17.87
CA ASP A 105 5.59 10.22 17.45
C ASP A 105 5.54 10.87 16.06
N LEU A 106 4.52 10.50 15.28
CA LEU A 106 4.07 11.24 14.09
C LEU A 106 2.82 12.07 14.44
N ILE A 107 2.85 13.37 14.13
CA ILE A 107 1.74 14.29 14.41
C ILE A 107 0.67 14.17 13.32
N ILE A 108 -0.59 14.04 13.70
CA ILE A 108 -1.72 14.01 12.76
C ILE A 108 -2.12 15.44 12.36
N ASP A 109 -2.37 15.66 11.07
CA ASP A 109 -2.93 16.90 10.54
C ASP A 109 -4.42 17.03 10.89
N GLN A 110 -4.69 17.50 12.11
CA GLN A 110 -6.05 17.69 12.62
C GLN A 110 -6.89 18.64 11.76
N THR A 111 -6.26 19.61 11.08
CA THR A 111 -6.97 20.53 10.18
C THR A 111 -7.52 19.76 8.98
N THR A 112 -6.68 18.98 8.31
CA THR A 112 -7.13 18.17 7.16
C THR A 112 -8.06 17.04 7.56
N VAL A 113 -7.83 16.38 8.70
CA VAL A 113 -8.76 15.38 9.24
C VAL A 113 -10.14 16.01 9.48
N LYS A 114 -10.19 17.21 10.05
CA LYS A 114 -11.46 17.93 10.23
C LYS A 114 -12.12 18.30 8.91
N GLU A 115 -11.36 18.82 7.94
CA GLU A 115 -11.89 19.14 6.60
C GLU A 115 -12.50 17.90 5.91
N LEU A 116 -11.85 16.74 6.03
CA LEU A 116 -12.37 15.48 5.52
C LEU A 116 -13.62 15.03 6.29
N ALA A 117 -13.62 15.12 7.62
CA ALA A 117 -14.78 14.77 8.44
C ALA A 117 -16.01 15.64 8.12
N ASP A 118 -15.81 16.95 7.89
CA ASP A 118 -16.86 17.92 7.58
C ASP A 118 -17.55 17.64 6.22
N THR A 119 -16.99 16.78 5.37
CA THR A 119 -17.68 16.27 4.17
C THR A 119 -18.85 15.33 4.50
N ASN A 120 -18.91 14.81 5.72
CA ASN A 120 -19.86 13.77 6.18
C ASN A 120 -19.75 12.44 5.43
N GLU A 121 -18.67 12.23 4.68
CA GLU A 121 -18.42 10.99 3.95
C GLU A 121 -17.58 9.98 4.72
N PHE A 122 -16.79 10.45 5.68
CA PHE A 122 -15.91 9.62 6.48
C PHE A 122 -16.58 9.17 7.78
N LEU A 123 -16.33 7.93 8.16
CA LEU A 123 -16.60 7.45 9.51
C LEU A 123 -15.46 7.87 10.46
N THR A 124 -15.69 7.69 11.75
CA THR A 124 -14.68 7.91 12.78
C THR A 124 -14.26 6.56 13.36
N MET A 125 -12.95 6.32 13.43
CA MET A 125 -12.41 5.14 14.11
C MET A 125 -12.57 5.30 15.63
N SER A 126 -13.07 4.26 16.31
CA SER A 126 -12.88 4.17 17.76
C SER A 126 -11.39 3.95 18.04
N PRO A 127 -10.87 4.37 19.20
CA PRO A 127 -9.47 4.11 19.58
C PRO A 127 -9.10 2.62 19.46
N GLU A 128 -10.00 1.72 19.88
CA GLU A 128 -9.79 0.28 19.79
C GLU A 128 -9.73 -0.23 18.34
N ALA A 129 -10.60 0.26 17.45
CA ALA A 129 -10.53 -0.11 16.03
C ALA A 129 -9.24 0.39 15.37
N ASP A 130 -8.81 1.60 15.74
CA ASP A 130 -7.58 2.22 15.25
C ASP A 130 -6.34 1.42 15.71
N GLU A 131 -6.25 1.08 16.99
CA GLU A 131 -5.14 0.32 17.56
C GLU A 131 -5.14 -1.18 17.19
N THR A 132 -6.29 -1.76 16.85
CA THR A 132 -6.36 -3.15 16.37
C THR A 132 -5.90 -3.29 14.92
N GLU A 133 -6.02 -2.24 14.11
CA GLU A 133 -5.61 -2.27 12.71
C GLU A 133 -4.10 -2.12 12.53
N HIS A 134 -3.48 -2.94 11.69
CA HIS A 134 -2.04 -2.93 11.44
C HIS A 134 -1.65 -2.30 10.10
N SER A 135 -2.57 -2.24 9.13
CA SER A 135 -2.25 -1.83 7.76
C SER A 135 -1.73 -0.39 7.66
N LEU A 136 -2.16 0.49 8.57
CA LEU A 136 -1.61 1.83 8.72
C LEU A 136 -0.31 1.79 9.52
N GLU A 137 -0.28 1.04 10.62
CA GLU A 137 0.84 1.02 11.56
C GLU A 137 2.16 0.57 10.93
N MET A 138 2.11 -0.42 10.02
CA MET A 138 3.33 -0.94 9.36
C MET A 138 4.06 0.10 8.52
N HIS A 139 3.42 1.22 8.17
CA HIS A 139 4.09 2.31 7.46
C HIS A 139 4.72 3.35 8.38
N LEU A 140 4.34 3.40 9.65
CA LEU A 140 4.73 4.50 10.55
C LEU A 140 6.23 4.51 10.85
N PRO A 141 6.90 3.38 11.18
CA PRO A 141 8.35 3.39 11.37
C PRO A 141 9.12 3.81 10.11
N TYR A 142 8.74 3.31 8.93
CA TYR A 142 9.35 3.71 7.67
C TYR A 142 9.15 5.20 7.36
N ILE A 143 7.93 5.73 7.57
CA ILE A 143 7.65 7.16 7.43
C ILE A 143 8.55 7.94 8.37
N TYR A 144 8.54 7.63 9.67
CA TYR A 144 9.37 8.33 10.66
C TYR A 144 10.85 8.30 10.26
N LYS A 145 11.34 7.13 9.83
CA LYS A 145 12.74 6.96 9.42
C LYS A 145 13.10 7.85 8.24
N ARG A 146 12.30 7.84 7.17
CA ARG A 146 12.54 8.69 5.99
C ARG A 146 12.44 10.17 6.32
N LEU A 147 11.51 10.57 7.19
CA LEU A 147 11.42 11.95 7.68
C LEU A 147 12.66 12.34 8.48
N SER A 148 13.17 11.47 9.35
CA SER A 148 14.39 11.75 10.14
C SER A 148 15.66 11.89 9.29
N GLN A 149 15.70 11.28 8.11
CA GLN A 149 16.80 11.42 7.15
C GLN A 149 16.67 12.71 6.32
N GLN A 150 15.44 13.19 6.08
CA GLN A 150 15.16 14.34 5.21
C GLN A 150 15.12 15.67 5.98
N PHE A 151 14.64 15.67 7.22
CA PHE A 151 14.35 16.88 8.00
C PHE A 151 15.23 16.94 9.25
N SER A 152 15.64 18.15 9.62
CA SER A 152 16.59 18.37 10.73
C SER A 152 15.99 18.07 12.11
N SER A 153 14.67 18.19 12.25
CA SER A 153 13.98 17.99 13.53
C SER A 153 12.56 17.42 13.38
N PRO A 154 12.04 16.65 14.36
CA PRO A 154 10.66 16.16 14.35
C PRO A 154 9.59 17.26 14.27
N SER A 155 9.89 18.50 14.70
CA SER A 155 8.97 19.64 14.56
C SER A 155 8.75 20.10 13.13
N GLU A 156 9.66 19.76 12.22
CA GLU A 156 9.58 20.08 10.79
C GLU A 156 8.93 18.94 9.98
N PHE A 157 8.63 17.80 10.62
CA PHE A 157 8.07 16.66 9.94
C PHE A 157 6.71 16.99 9.31
N PRO A 158 6.50 16.59 8.04
CA PRO A 158 5.19 16.53 7.41
C PRO A 158 4.16 15.84 8.31
N LYS A 159 2.97 16.43 8.43
CA LYS A 159 1.91 15.87 9.27
C LYS A 159 1.21 14.71 8.58
N LEU A 160 0.76 13.73 9.36
CA LEU A 160 0.10 12.52 8.88
C LEU A 160 -1.41 12.70 8.74
N VAL A 161 -2.02 12.14 7.70
CA VAL A 161 -3.47 11.98 7.55
C VAL A 161 -3.76 10.49 7.36
N PRO A 162 -3.99 9.75 8.46
CA PRO A 162 -4.34 8.33 8.37
C PRO A 162 -5.79 8.16 7.91
N ILE A 163 -5.99 7.33 6.89
CA ILE A 163 -7.31 7.01 6.32
C ILE A 163 -7.42 5.49 6.23
N LEU A 164 -8.32 4.93 7.04
CA LEU A 164 -8.67 3.52 6.94
C LEU A 164 -9.71 3.32 5.84
N VAL A 165 -9.43 2.45 4.87
CA VAL A 165 -10.29 2.21 3.71
C VAL A 165 -10.97 0.85 3.86
N GLY A 166 -12.30 0.86 3.89
CA GLY A 166 -13.10 -0.35 4.00
C GLY A 166 -13.23 -1.17 2.71
N SER A 167 -14.15 -2.13 2.76
CA SER A 167 -14.60 -2.90 1.60
C SER A 167 -15.53 -2.04 0.74
N THR A 168 -14.96 -1.23 -0.14
CA THR A 168 -15.68 -0.26 -0.98
C THR A 168 -16.18 -0.89 -2.29
N LYS A 169 -16.98 -0.11 -3.03
CA LYS A 169 -17.41 -0.39 -4.41
C LYS A 169 -16.78 0.62 -5.37
N PRO A 170 -16.77 0.37 -6.70
CA PRO A 170 -16.15 1.28 -7.67
C PRO A 170 -16.65 2.73 -7.55
N ASP A 171 -17.95 2.95 -7.36
CA ASP A 171 -18.50 4.31 -7.21
C ASP A 171 -18.05 4.98 -5.90
N THR A 172 -17.87 4.19 -4.84
CA THR A 172 -17.33 4.67 -3.57
C THR A 172 -15.86 5.05 -3.70
N GLU A 173 -15.06 4.25 -4.42
CA GLU A 173 -13.66 4.56 -4.71
C GLU A 173 -13.54 5.85 -5.53
N LYS A 174 -14.37 6.03 -6.56
CA LYS A 174 -14.44 7.28 -7.34
C LYS A 174 -14.83 8.48 -6.50
N LYS A 175 -15.80 8.31 -5.61
CA LYS A 175 -16.23 9.37 -4.69
C LYS A 175 -15.09 9.83 -3.78
N TYR A 176 -14.40 8.90 -3.12
CA TYR A 176 -13.25 9.26 -2.29
C TYR A 176 -12.06 9.76 -3.12
N GLY A 177 -11.85 9.22 -4.31
CA GLY A 177 -10.86 9.70 -5.26
C GLY A 177 -11.06 11.19 -5.57
N ALA A 178 -12.29 11.59 -5.93
CA ALA A 178 -12.63 12.99 -6.18
C ALA A 178 -12.45 13.88 -4.95
N LEU A 179 -12.81 13.40 -3.75
CA LEU A 179 -12.60 14.14 -2.49
C LEU A 179 -11.11 14.36 -2.19
N LEU A 180 -10.27 13.38 -2.51
CA LEU A 180 -8.83 13.42 -2.25
C LEU A 180 -8.03 14.09 -3.38
N ALA A 181 -8.59 14.23 -4.58
CA ALA A 181 -7.93 14.80 -5.75
C ALA A 181 -7.34 16.19 -5.47
N LYS A 182 -8.07 17.08 -4.77
CA LYS A 182 -7.56 18.41 -4.41
C LYS A 182 -6.28 18.38 -3.56
N TYR A 183 -6.11 17.37 -2.71
CA TYR A 183 -4.89 17.20 -1.93
C TYR A 183 -3.79 16.54 -2.76
N LEU A 184 -4.16 15.63 -3.66
CA LEU A 184 -3.21 15.02 -4.59
C LEU A 184 -2.62 16.05 -5.57
N ALA A 185 -3.40 17.06 -5.97
CA ALA A 185 -2.96 18.20 -6.77
C ALA A 185 -1.94 19.10 -6.04
N ASP A 186 -1.97 19.16 -4.71
CA ASP A 186 -1.01 19.94 -3.92
C ASP A 186 0.36 19.26 -3.96
N GLU A 187 1.36 19.94 -4.55
CA GLU A 187 2.74 19.44 -4.66
C GLU A 187 3.40 19.11 -3.30
N SER A 188 2.88 19.64 -2.20
CA SER A 188 3.37 19.37 -0.85
C SER A 188 2.71 18.17 -0.17
N SER A 189 1.73 17.54 -0.82
CA SER A 189 1.12 16.29 -0.34
C SER A 189 1.77 15.08 -0.98
N VAL A 190 2.08 14.09 -0.14
CA VAL A 190 2.50 12.75 -0.55
C VAL A 190 1.51 11.70 -0.06
N PHE A 191 1.40 10.59 -0.79
CA PHE A 191 0.44 9.52 -0.56
C PHE A 191 1.16 8.18 -0.41
N VAL A 192 0.95 7.52 0.72
CA VAL A 192 1.41 6.17 0.99
C VAL A 192 0.20 5.25 0.92
N VAL A 193 0.23 4.30 0.00
CA VAL A 193 -0.85 3.33 -0.24
C VAL A 193 -0.38 1.97 0.26
N SER A 194 -1.04 1.49 1.31
CA SER A 194 -0.69 0.25 1.99
C SER A 194 -1.33 -0.95 1.29
N SER A 195 -0.53 -1.87 0.76
CA SER A 195 -1.01 -3.10 0.13
C SER A 195 0.04 -4.20 0.05
N ASP A 196 -0.28 -5.36 0.58
CA ASP A 196 0.25 -6.63 0.09
C ASP A 196 -0.51 -7.08 -1.17
N PHE A 197 0.02 -8.08 -1.86
CA PHE A 197 -0.52 -8.65 -3.10
C PHE A 197 -1.10 -10.05 -2.83
N CYS A 198 -0.96 -11.04 -3.72
CA CYS A 198 -1.62 -12.33 -3.55
C CYS A 198 -1.35 -12.99 -2.19
N HIS A 199 -2.41 -13.23 -1.42
CA HIS A 199 -2.44 -14.15 -0.29
C HIS A 199 -2.88 -15.51 -0.81
N TRP A 200 -1.92 -16.36 -1.17
CA TRP A 200 -2.18 -17.66 -1.78
C TRP A 200 -2.07 -18.79 -0.76
N GLY A 201 -3.04 -19.70 -0.77
CA GLY A 201 -3.04 -20.93 0.00
C GLY A 201 -4.41 -21.26 0.59
N LEU A 202 -4.56 -22.52 1.02
CA LEU A 202 -5.80 -23.02 1.61
C LEU A 202 -6.25 -22.20 2.83
N ARG A 203 -5.30 -21.68 3.63
CA ARG A 203 -5.60 -20.85 4.82
C ARG A 203 -6.24 -19.51 4.48
N PHE A 204 -6.03 -19.00 3.26
CA PHE A 204 -6.62 -17.77 2.77
C PHE A 204 -7.88 -18.01 1.93
N GLN A 205 -8.29 -19.27 1.78
CA GLN A 205 -9.39 -19.68 0.89
C GLN A 205 -9.17 -19.21 -0.56
N TYR A 206 -7.90 -19.07 -0.97
CA TYR A 206 -7.54 -18.64 -2.32
C TYR A 206 -6.39 -19.49 -2.84
N THR A 207 -6.71 -20.40 -3.77
CA THR A 207 -5.76 -21.34 -4.38
C THR A 207 -5.85 -21.30 -5.91
N TYR A 208 -6.22 -20.14 -6.45
CA TYR A 208 -6.36 -19.96 -7.89
C TYR A 208 -5.01 -20.20 -8.58
N TYR A 209 -5.05 -21.00 -9.64
CA TYR A 209 -3.89 -21.45 -10.37
C TYR A 209 -4.12 -21.23 -11.87
N LEU A 210 -3.16 -20.54 -12.49
CA LEU A 210 -3.08 -20.34 -13.92
C LEU A 210 -2.21 -21.47 -14.50
N PRO A 211 -2.74 -22.35 -15.38
CA PRO A 211 -1.93 -23.32 -16.10
C PRO A 211 -1.09 -22.68 -17.23
N ALA A 212 -0.11 -23.41 -17.78
CA ALA A 212 0.71 -22.94 -18.90
C ALA A 212 -0.13 -22.70 -20.17
N SER A 213 -1.08 -23.61 -20.42
CA SER A 213 -2.02 -23.55 -21.54
C SER A 213 -3.44 -23.44 -20.98
N PRO A 214 -4.01 -22.22 -20.89
CA PRO A 214 -5.40 -22.06 -20.49
C PRO A 214 -6.33 -22.75 -21.51
N SER A 215 -7.48 -23.23 -21.05
CA SER A 215 -8.50 -23.76 -21.96
C SER A 215 -9.32 -22.62 -22.56
N ALA A 216 -10.11 -22.90 -23.60
CA ALA A 216 -10.99 -21.90 -24.19
C ALA A 216 -12.09 -21.44 -23.21
N GLU A 217 -12.41 -22.27 -22.22
CA GLU A 217 -13.49 -22.06 -21.26
C GLU A 217 -13.04 -21.36 -19.97
N ALA A 218 -11.76 -21.49 -19.57
CA ALA A 218 -11.24 -20.86 -18.35
C ALA A 218 -9.73 -20.56 -18.43
N SER A 219 -9.37 -19.36 -18.01
CA SER A 219 -7.97 -18.91 -17.88
C SER A 219 -7.21 -19.58 -16.72
N GLY A 220 -7.92 -20.12 -15.73
CA GLY A 220 -7.37 -20.78 -14.54
C GLY A 220 -8.45 -21.43 -13.67
N TYR A 221 -8.03 -22.11 -12.60
CA TYR A 221 -8.92 -22.85 -11.68
C TYR A 221 -8.35 -22.91 -10.26
N SER A 222 -9.20 -23.13 -9.25
CA SER A 222 -8.75 -23.23 -7.85
C SER A 222 -8.35 -24.65 -7.49
N LEU A 223 -7.14 -24.82 -6.97
CA LEU A 223 -6.63 -26.11 -6.49
C LEU A 223 -7.32 -26.52 -5.18
N GLN A 224 -7.65 -27.80 -5.07
CA GLN A 224 -8.20 -28.44 -3.88
C GLN A 224 -7.11 -29.20 -3.12
N ARG A 225 -7.26 -29.36 -1.80
CA ARG A 225 -6.29 -30.08 -0.94
C ARG A 225 -5.87 -31.46 -1.48
N ARG A 226 -6.77 -32.16 -2.18
CA ARG A 226 -6.56 -33.50 -2.75
C ARG A 226 -5.84 -33.50 -4.10
N ASP A 227 -5.71 -32.34 -4.73
CA ASP A 227 -5.12 -32.23 -6.06
C ASP A 227 -3.61 -32.47 -6.00
N LYS A 228 -3.06 -33.05 -7.07
CA LYS A 228 -1.61 -33.13 -7.22
C LYS A 228 -1.06 -31.73 -7.44
N SER A 229 0.06 -31.42 -6.80
CA SER A 229 0.70 -30.12 -6.96
C SER A 229 1.22 -29.97 -8.39
N PRO A 230 0.78 -28.95 -9.13
CA PRO A 230 1.20 -28.76 -10.51
C PRO A 230 2.66 -28.31 -10.58
N THR A 231 3.35 -28.74 -11.64
CA THR A 231 4.76 -28.45 -11.89
C THR A 231 5.02 -27.71 -13.20
N GLN A 232 3.98 -27.46 -14.01
CA GLN A 232 4.07 -26.79 -15.31
C GLN A 232 2.90 -25.81 -15.54
N PRO A 233 3.04 -24.54 -15.13
CA PRO A 233 4.10 -23.98 -14.28
C PRO A 233 4.03 -24.47 -12.82
N GLN A 234 5.05 -24.16 -12.01
CA GLN A 234 4.93 -24.32 -10.56
C GLN A 234 3.88 -23.34 -9.99
N ILE A 235 3.37 -23.61 -8.77
CA ILE A 235 2.35 -22.74 -8.16
C ILE A 235 2.89 -21.32 -7.95
N CYS A 236 4.12 -21.16 -7.47
CA CYS A 236 4.75 -19.85 -7.30
C CYS A 236 4.90 -19.05 -8.60
N GLU A 237 5.18 -19.71 -9.72
CA GLU A 237 5.21 -19.08 -11.04
C GLU A 237 3.81 -18.62 -11.47
N SER A 238 2.77 -19.42 -11.20
CA SER A 238 1.38 -19.02 -11.39
C SER A 238 1.02 -17.78 -10.55
N ILE A 239 1.40 -17.76 -9.26
CA ILE A 239 1.20 -16.61 -8.36
C ILE A 239 1.90 -15.38 -8.94
N GLY A 240 3.16 -15.52 -9.39
CA GLY A 240 3.91 -14.44 -10.03
C GLY A 240 3.19 -13.85 -11.25
N ARG A 241 2.57 -14.69 -12.08
CA ARG A 241 1.77 -14.21 -13.22
C ARG A 241 0.49 -13.52 -12.80
N LEU A 242 -0.21 -14.01 -11.76
CA LEU A 242 -1.42 -13.36 -11.22
C LEU A 242 -1.11 -11.97 -10.68
N ASP A 243 -0.06 -11.85 -9.88
CA ASP A 243 0.37 -10.56 -9.36
C ASP A 243 0.85 -9.63 -10.47
N LYS A 244 1.58 -10.15 -11.46
CA LYS A 244 2.01 -9.34 -12.61
C LYS A 244 0.82 -8.81 -13.40
N GLN A 245 -0.23 -9.60 -13.62
CA GLN A 245 -1.45 -9.08 -14.26
C GLN A 245 -2.11 -7.95 -13.46
N ALA A 246 -2.15 -8.06 -12.13
CA ALA A 246 -2.68 -7.00 -11.27
C ALA A 246 -1.78 -5.75 -11.32
N MET A 247 -0.45 -5.92 -11.25
CA MET A 247 0.52 -4.83 -11.39
C MET A 247 0.41 -4.15 -12.75
N ASP A 248 0.31 -4.91 -13.85
CA ASP A 248 0.14 -4.38 -15.22
C ASP A 248 -1.13 -3.55 -15.36
N ALA A 249 -2.23 -4.00 -14.75
CA ALA A 249 -3.48 -3.24 -14.76
C ALA A 249 -3.37 -1.92 -13.98
N ILE A 250 -2.61 -1.90 -12.88
CA ILE A 250 -2.29 -0.68 -12.12
C ILE A 250 -1.37 0.25 -12.94
N GLU A 251 -0.30 -0.27 -13.56
CA GLU A 251 0.63 0.49 -14.41
C GLU A 251 -0.05 1.08 -15.64
N GLY A 252 -1.08 0.40 -16.17
CA GLY A 252 -1.92 0.89 -17.27
C GLY A 252 -2.59 2.23 -16.96
N GLY A 253 -2.82 2.53 -15.68
CA GLY A 253 -3.31 3.82 -15.19
C GLY A 253 -4.81 4.04 -15.34
N LYS A 254 -5.58 2.96 -15.55
CA LYS A 254 -7.05 3.00 -15.65
C LYS A 254 -7.66 2.22 -14.50
N HIS A 255 -8.38 2.92 -13.63
CA HIS A 255 -9.06 2.37 -12.45
C HIS A 255 -9.93 1.16 -12.82
N LYS A 256 -10.70 1.29 -13.90
CA LYS A 256 -11.60 0.23 -14.38
C LYS A 256 -10.86 -1.06 -14.77
N ASP A 257 -9.67 -0.95 -15.36
CA ASP A 257 -8.93 -2.11 -15.84
C ASP A 257 -8.37 -2.92 -14.66
N PHE A 258 -7.91 -2.24 -13.61
CA PHE A 258 -7.53 -2.89 -12.34
C PHE A 258 -8.72 -3.62 -11.70
N LEU A 259 -9.89 -2.99 -11.64
CA LEU A 259 -11.09 -3.63 -11.10
C LEU A 259 -11.55 -4.84 -11.93
N ASN A 260 -11.44 -4.78 -13.25
CA ASN A 260 -11.76 -5.91 -14.13
C ASN A 260 -10.78 -7.07 -13.86
N ASN A 261 -9.48 -6.81 -13.75
CA ASN A 261 -8.48 -7.82 -13.42
C ASN A 261 -8.80 -8.53 -12.09
N LEU A 262 -9.13 -7.77 -11.04
CA LEU A 262 -9.50 -8.35 -9.74
C LEU A 262 -10.78 -9.19 -9.83
N LYS A 263 -11.76 -8.76 -10.62
CA LYS A 263 -13.00 -9.51 -10.84
C LYS A 263 -12.75 -10.82 -11.59
N GLU A 264 -11.87 -10.81 -12.59
CA GLU A 264 -11.56 -11.97 -13.41
C GLU A 264 -10.71 -13.01 -12.67
N THR A 265 -9.72 -12.55 -11.91
CA THR A 265 -8.74 -13.42 -11.22
C THR A 265 -9.12 -13.78 -9.79
N GLY A 266 -9.97 -12.95 -9.16
CA GLY A 266 -10.23 -13.02 -7.73
C GLY A 266 -9.00 -12.75 -6.85
N ASN A 267 -7.92 -12.17 -7.40
CA ASN A 267 -6.65 -12.01 -6.67
C ASN A 267 -6.87 -11.27 -5.33
N THR A 268 -6.26 -11.79 -4.28
CA THR A 268 -6.45 -11.37 -2.89
C THR A 268 -5.58 -10.17 -2.50
N VAL A 269 -5.42 -9.20 -3.41
CA VAL A 269 -4.75 -7.92 -3.13
C VAL A 269 -5.51 -7.20 -2.01
N CYS A 270 -4.91 -7.12 -0.81
CA CYS A 270 -5.59 -6.62 0.39
C CYS A 270 -5.85 -5.11 0.31
N GLY A 271 -4.91 -4.33 -0.23
CA GLY A 271 -5.01 -2.90 -0.45
C GLY A 271 -5.68 -2.49 -1.77
N ARG A 272 -6.44 -3.40 -2.41
CA ARG A 272 -7.15 -3.10 -3.67
C ARG A 272 -8.01 -1.84 -3.60
N HIS A 273 -8.65 -1.59 -2.46
CA HIS A 273 -9.53 -0.43 -2.27
C HIS A 273 -8.75 0.88 -2.08
N PRO A 274 -7.72 0.95 -1.20
CA PRO A 274 -6.75 2.07 -1.20
C PRO A 274 -6.16 2.39 -2.58
N ILE A 275 -5.69 1.36 -3.30
CA ILE A 275 -5.14 1.52 -4.66
C ILE A 275 -6.22 2.09 -5.58
N GLY A 276 -7.44 1.53 -5.56
CA GLY A 276 -8.56 2.00 -6.37
C GLY A 276 -8.93 3.46 -6.09
N VAL A 277 -8.96 3.88 -4.83
CA VAL A 277 -9.23 5.28 -4.43
C VAL A 277 -8.17 6.22 -5.01
N VAL A 278 -6.89 5.88 -4.92
CA VAL A 278 -5.81 6.72 -5.45
C VAL A 278 -5.80 6.73 -6.97
N MET A 279 -6.02 5.60 -7.63
CA MET A 279 -6.17 5.55 -9.09
C MET A 279 -7.33 6.43 -9.55
N ALA A 280 -8.47 6.40 -8.85
CA ALA A 280 -9.60 7.27 -9.17
C ALA A 280 -9.30 8.75 -8.92
N ALA A 281 -8.55 9.10 -7.86
CA ALA A 281 -8.08 10.47 -7.64
C ALA A 281 -7.20 10.98 -8.79
N ILE A 282 -6.29 10.13 -9.29
CA ILE A 282 -5.44 10.44 -10.45
C ILE A 282 -6.28 10.64 -11.71
N GLU A 283 -7.28 9.79 -11.95
CA GLU A 283 -8.22 9.97 -13.07
C GLU A 283 -8.95 11.32 -12.97
N THR A 284 -9.45 11.69 -11.78
CA THR A 284 -10.06 13.01 -11.57
C THR A 284 -9.11 14.15 -11.92
N LEU A 285 -7.83 14.08 -11.50
CA LEU A 285 -6.84 15.11 -11.86
C LEU A 285 -6.59 15.20 -13.37
N LYS A 286 -6.64 14.09 -14.10
CA LYS A 286 -6.51 14.07 -15.57
C LYS A 286 -7.75 14.65 -16.25
N GLU A 287 -8.94 14.29 -15.79
CA GLU A 287 -10.21 14.82 -16.28
C GLU A 287 -10.30 16.35 -16.08
N ASP A 288 -9.84 16.83 -14.93
CA ASP A 288 -9.77 18.25 -14.57
C ASP A 288 -8.58 18.99 -15.21
N LYS A 289 -7.71 18.28 -15.95
CA LYS A 289 -6.49 18.81 -16.60
C LYS A 289 -5.51 19.47 -15.62
N VAL A 290 -5.49 19.02 -14.38
CA VAL A 290 -4.54 19.47 -13.34
C VAL A 290 -3.16 18.86 -13.58
N ILE A 291 -3.12 17.60 -14.04
CA ILE A 291 -1.91 16.93 -14.52
C ILE A 291 -2.08 16.58 -15.99
N ASP A 292 -1.00 16.72 -16.76
CA ASP A 292 -0.96 16.44 -18.20
C ASP A 292 0.23 15.53 -18.54
N GLY A 293 0.11 14.74 -19.61
CA GLY A 293 1.09 13.77 -20.06
C GLY A 293 0.74 12.33 -19.68
N GLU A 294 0.97 11.41 -20.62
CA GLU A 294 0.56 10.00 -20.49
C GLU A 294 1.19 9.29 -19.29
N GLU A 295 2.42 9.67 -18.95
CA GLU A 295 3.21 9.05 -17.86
C GLU A 295 2.91 9.62 -16.47
N LYS A 296 2.26 10.79 -16.37
CA LYS A 296 1.89 11.37 -15.07
C LYS A 296 0.77 10.57 -14.43
N GLY A 297 0.92 10.28 -13.14
CA GLY A 297 0.02 9.45 -12.36
C GLY A 297 0.05 7.96 -12.71
N ARG A 298 0.96 7.49 -13.57
CA ARG A 298 1.18 6.06 -13.77
C ARG A 298 2.10 5.50 -12.69
N PHE A 299 1.68 4.40 -12.08
CA PHE A 299 2.54 3.64 -11.19
C PHE A 299 3.64 2.94 -11.97
N LYS A 300 4.79 2.75 -11.33
CA LYS A 300 5.90 1.93 -11.81
C LYS A 300 6.34 1.02 -10.67
N PHE A 301 6.18 -0.29 -10.86
CA PHE A 301 6.63 -1.26 -9.87
C PHE A 301 8.15 -1.43 -9.95
N VAL A 302 8.80 -1.27 -8.81
CA VAL A 302 10.27 -1.32 -8.67
C VAL A 302 10.75 -2.56 -7.95
N ARG A 303 9.85 -3.28 -7.29
CA ARG A 303 10.17 -4.52 -6.57
C ARG A 303 8.97 -5.44 -6.52
N TYR A 304 9.22 -6.74 -6.66
CA TYR A 304 8.26 -7.82 -6.43
C TYR A 304 8.97 -8.97 -5.74
N GLU A 305 8.37 -9.47 -4.66
CA GLU A 305 8.88 -10.58 -3.86
C GLU A 305 7.71 -11.41 -3.29
N ARG A 306 8.04 -12.54 -2.69
CA ARG A 306 7.08 -13.41 -1.99
C ARG A 306 7.68 -13.85 -0.66
N SER A 307 6.83 -14.10 0.33
CA SER A 307 7.25 -14.65 1.62
C SER A 307 7.93 -16.01 1.51
N SER A 308 7.58 -16.79 0.48
CA SER A 308 8.04 -18.15 0.24
C SER A 308 7.69 -18.60 -1.18
N GLU A 309 8.42 -19.58 -1.70
CA GLU A 309 8.13 -20.22 -2.97
C GLU A 309 7.18 -21.42 -2.76
N VAL A 310 5.90 -21.22 -3.08
CA VAL A 310 4.85 -22.24 -2.99
C VAL A 310 5.07 -23.29 -4.10
N ILE A 311 5.37 -24.52 -3.70
CA ILE A 311 5.54 -25.65 -4.63
C ILE A 311 4.51 -26.76 -4.40
N ARG A 312 3.87 -26.78 -3.23
CA ARG A 312 2.80 -27.73 -2.90
C ARG A 312 1.48 -27.01 -2.62
N VAL A 313 0.38 -27.72 -2.82
CA VAL A 313 -0.98 -27.19 -2.58
C VAL A 313 -1.24 -26.85 -1.11
N ASP A 314 -0.57 -27.52 -0.19
CA ASP A 314 -0.67 -27.25 1.25
C ASP A 314 0.30 -26.19 1.77
N ASP A 315 1.17 -25.66 0.90
CA ASP A 315 1.97 -24.47 1.21
C ASP A 315 1.10 -23.20 1.17
N SER A 316 1.66 -22.07 1.62
CA SER A 316 1.05 -20.75 1.45
C SER A 316 2.10 -19.67 1.37
N SER A 317 1.78 -18.57 0.71
CA SER A 317 2.63 -17.38 0.62
C SER A 317 1.80 -16.10 0.59
N VAL A 318 2.46 -14.98 0.89
CA VAL A 318 1.98 -13.64 0.60
C VAL A 318 2.97 -12.96 -0.33
N SER A 319 2.47 -12.27 -1.36
CA SER A 319 3.29 -11.50 -2.28
C SER A 319 3.43 -10.04 -1.82
N TYR A 320 4.58 -9.45 -2.08
CA TYR A 320 4.92 -8.07 -1.75
C TYR A 320 5.36 -7.33 -3.00
N ALA A 321 4.88 -6.11 -3.18
CA ALA A 321 5.29 -5.28 -4.29
C ALA A 321 5.47 -3.83 -3.82
N SER A 322 6.43 -3.15 -4.44
CA SER A 322 6.66 -1.72 -4.22
C SER A 322 6.57 -0.97 -5.53
N ALA A 323 5.87 0.17 -5.51
CA ALA A 323 5.72 1.04 -6.66
C ALA A 323 5.78 2.51 -6.25
N TYR A 324 6.06 3.37 -7.23
CA TYR A 324 5.91 4.81 -7.10
C TYR A 324 5.11 5.37 -8.29
N ALA A 325 4.53 6.56 -8.14
CA ALA A 325 3.98 7.34 -9.24
C ALA A 325 4.43 8.81 -9.13
N VAL A 326 4.71 9.41 -10.28
CA VAL A 326 5.07 10.83 -10.42
C VAL A 326 3.84 11.59 -10.89
N LEU A 327 3.52 12.71 -10.21
CA LEU A 327 2.43 13.62 -10.58
C LEU A 327 2.97 14.87 -11.25
#